data_AF-A0A7J9AA07-F1
#
_entry.id   AF-A0A7J9AA07-F1
#
_cell.length_a   1.000
_cell.length_b   1.000
_cell.length_c   1.000
_cell.angle_alpha   90.00
_cell.angle_beta   90.00
_cell.angle_gamma   90.00
#
_symmetry.space_group_name_H-M   'P 1'
#
loop_
_entity.id
_entity.type
_entity.pdbx_description
1 polymer ?
#
loop_
_entity_poly.entity_id
_entity_poly.type
_entity_poly.pdbx_seq_one_letter_code
_entity_poly.pdbx_strand_id
1 'polypeptide(L)'
;MLSFIALALLALALPIECQNLLKHKLNIIILAGQSNMAGRGGVANETSTGIGTWDGVVPPQCQPNPSIFRLSADLAWVKAREPIHADIDARKTDGVGPGMSFANAVLTKDPNFGVVGLVPCAVGGTTISQWQKGEFLYEQLVKRAEMAQQSGGVYRAMLWYQGEADTVNEEDVELYKGRLKTFFDDLRSDLHAPLLPIFQ
;
A
#
# COMPACT_ATOMS: atom_id res chain seq x y z
N MET A 1 -43.60 40.49 11.96
CA MET A 1 -43.01 39.24 12.49
C MET A 1 -42.83 38.28 11.33
N LEU A 2 -41.69 37.56 11.29
CA LEU A 2 -41.28 36.58 10.25
C LEU A 2 -40.60 37.18 9.00
N SER A 3 -39.38 37.69 9.14
CA SER A 3 -38.42 37.71 8.02
C SER A 3 -36.97 37.84 8.50
N PHE A 4 -36.53 36.99 9.43
CA PHE A 4 -35.10 36.94 9.85
C PHE A 4 -34.61 35.53 10.21
N ILE A 5 -35.30 34.47 9.78
CA ILE A 5 -34.90 33.07 10.04
C ILE A 5 -34.70 32.37 8.69
N ALA A 6 -33.71 32.83 7.92
CA ALA A 6 -33.27 32.10 6.73
C ALA A 6 -31.78 32.33 6.41
N LEU A 7 -30.99 32.83 7.36
CA LEU A 7 -29.56 33.13 7.14
C LEU A 7 -28.62 32.59 8.23
N ALA A 8 -29.07 31.61 9.03
CA ALA A 8 -28.28 31.06 10.15
C ALA A 8 -28.01 29.55 10.04
N LEU A 9 -28.31 28.91 8.90
CA LEU A 9 -28.12 27.46 8.70
C LEU A 9 -27.08 27.08 7.64
N LEU A 10 -26.30 28.04 7.12
CA LEU A 10 -25.25 27.78 6.13
C LEU A 10 -23.81 27.98 6.65
N ALA A 11 -23.60 27.92 7.98
CA ALA A 11 -22.29 28.19 8.59
C ALA A 11 -21.81 27.10 9.57
N LEU A 12 -22.24 25.84 9.36
CA LEU A 12 -21.69 24.67 10.08
C LEU A 12 -21.09 23.62 9.15
N ALA A 13 -20.70 24.01 7.93
CA ALA A 13 -19.61 23.32 7.27
C ALA A 13 -18.31 23.85 7.89
N LEU A 14 -18.00 23.36 9.10
CA LEU A 14 -16.61 23.42 9.57
C LEU A 14 -15.80 22.73 8.47
N PRO A 15 -14.79 23.38 7.87
CA PRO A 15 -13.85 22.66 7.06
C PRO A 15 -13.34 21.54 7.98
N ILE A 16 -13.50 20.29 7.56
CA ILE A 16 -12.71 19.22 8.16
C ILE A 16 -11.29 19.66 7.88
N GLU A 17 -10.69 20.26 8.90
CA GLU A 17 -9.33 20.70 8.90
C GLU A 17 -8.56 19.42 8.60
N CYS A 18 -8.10 19.29 7.35
CA CYS A 18 -7.13 18.29 6.98
C CYS A 18 -5.88 18.75 7.73
N GLN A 19 -5.82 18.41 9.03
CA GLN A 19 -4.75 18.80 9.92
C GLN A 19 -3.47 18.44 9.20
N ASN A 20 -2.67 19.47 8.90
CA ASN A 20 -1.44 19.41 8.13
C ASN A 20 -0.65 18.15 8.49
N LEU A 21 -0.82 17.07 7.71
CA LEU A 21 0.06 15.91 7.76
C LEU A 21 1.52 16.34 7.59
N LEU A 22 1.71 17.45 6.87
CA LEU A 22 2.97 18.16 6.62
C LEU A 22 3.70 18.64 7.89
N LYS A 23 3.10 18.62 9.09
CA LYS A 23 3.82 18.93 10.34
C LYS A 23 4.59 17.72 10.89
N HIS A 24 4.24 16.50 10.49
CA HIS A 24 4.86 15.26 10.97
C HIS A 24 5.47 14.50 9.78
N LYS A 25 6.77 14.18 9.86
CA LYS A 25 7.42 13.33 8.85
C LYS A 25 6.74 11.97 8.82
N LEU A 26 6.24 11.58 7.64
CA LEU A 26 5.64 10.26 7.42
C LEU A 26 6.72 9.18 7.43
N ASN A 27 6.45 8.08 8.12
CA ASN A 27 7.28 6.88 8.07
C ASN A 27 6.74 5.97 6.97
N ILE A 28 7.45 5.94 5.85
CA ILE A 28 6.99 5.28 4.63
C ILE A 28 7.34 3.80 4.67
N ILE A 29 6.33 2.96 4.46
CA ILE A 29 6.46 1.51 4.26
C ILE A 29 5.91 1.17 2.88
N ILE A 30 6.78 0.68 2.00
CA ILE A 30 6.42 0.25 0.65
C ILE A 30 5.87 -1.17 0.72
N LEU A 31 4.74 -1.44 0.08
CA LEU A 31 4.10 -2.76 0.02
C LEU A 31 4.08 -3.21 -1.45
N ALA A 32 4.93 -4.17 -1.80
CA ALA A 32 5.07 -4.62 -3.19
C ALA A 32 5.17 -6.14 -3.29
N GLY A 33 4.92 -6.66 -4.49
CA GLY A 33 4.88 -8.09 -4.77
C GLY A 33 3.60 -8.47 -5.49
N GLN A 34 3.07 -9.66 -5.20
CA GLN A 34 1.87 -10.17 -5.88
C GLN A 34 0.64 -10.29 -4.97
N SER A 35 -0.29 -11.17 -5.31
CA SER A 35 -1.62 -11.27 -4.70
C SER A 35 -1.60 -11.46 -3.19
N ASN A 36 -0.61 -12.14 -2.62
CA ASN A 36 -0.50 -12.33 -1.18
C ASN A 36 -0.01 -11.08 -0.43
N MET A 37 0.70 -10.16 -1.10
CA MET A 37 0.91 -8.79 -0.60
C MET A 37 -0.32 -7.91 -0.83
N ALA A 38 -0.91 -7.99 -2.03
CA ALA A 38 -2.07 -7.18 -2.41
C ALA A 38 -3.24 -7.42 -1.44
N GLY A 39 -3.47 -8.70 -1.12
CA GLY A 39 -4.43 -9.17 -0.14
C GLY A 39 -5.50 -10.04 -0.78
N ARG A 40 -5.67 -11.27 -0.28
CA ARG A 40 -6.75 -12.20 -0.69
C ARG A 40 -7.47 -12.84 0.49
N GLY A 41 -7.15 -12.41 1.72
CA GLY A 41 -7.81 -12.91 2.92
C GLY A 41 -9.31 -12.59 2.91
N GLY A 42 -10.15 -13.61 3.10
CA GLY A 42 -11.61 -13.48 3.07
C GLY A 42 -12.21 -13.38 1.66
N VAL A 43 -11.41 -13.50 0.59
CA VAL A 43 -11.94 -13.51 -0.78
C VAL A 43 -12.32 -14.94 -1.15
N ALA A 44 -13.58 -15.15 -1.50
CA ALA A 44 -14.09 -16.40 -2.04
C ALA A 44 -14.59 -16.20 -3.47
N ASN A 45 -14.36 -17.19 -4.35
CA ASN A 45 -14.90 -17.16 -5.70
C ASN A 45 -16.42 -17.34 -5.66
N GLU A 46 -17.16 -16.47 -6.35
CA GLU A 46 -18.54 -16.78 -6.70
C GLU A 46 -18.57 -17.86 -7.76
N THR A 47 -19.25 -18.96 -7.47
CA THR A 47 -19.39 -20.11 -8.37
C THR A 47 -20.14 -19.77 -9.66
N SER A 48 -20.98 -18.73 -9.65
CA SER A 48 -21.80 -18.30 -10.78
C SER A 48 -21.12 -17.32 -11.72
N THR A 49 -20.28 -16.42 -11.22
CA THR A 49 -19.68 -15.32 -11.99
C THR A 49 -18.19 -15.51 -12.25
N GLY A 50 -17.52 -16.38 -11.46
CA GLY A 50 -16.07 -16.50 -11.46
C GLY A 50 -15.35 -15.27 -10.90
N ILE A 51 -16.10 -14.30 -10.35
CA ILE A 51 -15.56 -13.08 -9.75
C ILE A 51 -15.43 -13.32 -8.24
N GLY A 52 -14.28 -12.99 -7.67
CA GLY A 52 -14.06 -13.07 -6.23
C GLY A 52 -14.90 -12.03 -5.49
N THR A 53 -15.44 -12.38 -4.33
CA THR A 53 -16.07 -11.43 -3.40
C THR A 53 -15.37 -11.52 -2.05
N TRP A 54 -14.98 -10.37 -1.50
CA TRP A 54 -14.44 -10.28 -0.15
C TRP A 54 -15.57 -10.32 0.88
N ASP A 55 -15.41 -11.11 1.94
CA ASP A 55 -16.38 -11.26 3.03
C ASP A 55 -16.55 -10.01 3.92
N GLY A 56 -15.68 -9.00 3.75
CA GLY A 56 -15.70 -7.77 4.53
C GLY A 56 -15.20 -7.92 5.96
N VAL A 57 -14.66 -9.08 6.34
CA VAL A 57 -14.18 -9.36 7.69
C VAL A 57 -12.79 -8.76 7.87
N VAL A 58 -12.67 -7.81 8.81
CA VAL A 58 -11.40 -7.18 9.18
C VAL A 58 -10.98 -7.66 10.58
N PRO A 59 -9.88 -8.44 10.71
CA PRO A 59 -9.37 -8.87 12.01
C PRO A 59 -9.02 -7.69 12.93
N PRO A 60 -9.04 -7.86 14.27
CA PRO A 60 -8.69 -6.80 15.22
C PRO A 60 -7.32 -6.14 14.95
N GLN A 61 -6.34 -6.92 14.51
CA GLN A 61 -4.98 -6.45 14.21
C GLN A 61 -4.93 -5.57 12.95
N CYS A 62 -5.92 -5.68 12.07
CA CYS A 62 -6.01 -4.93 10.82
C CYS A 62 -6.95 -3.71 10.91
N GLN A 63 -7.46 -3.41 12.11
CA GLN A 63 -8.40 -2.31 12.28
C GLN A 63 -7.78 -0.96 11.90
N PRO A 64 -8.57 -0.03 11.32
CA PRO A 64 -8.08 1.30 10.97
C PRO A 64 -7.54 2.06 12.19
N ASN A 65 -6.46 2.81 11.97
CA ASN A 65 -5.81 3.62 13.00
C ASN A 65 -5.66 5.06 12.49
N PRO A 66 -5.99 6.10 13.29
CA PRO A 66 -5.85 7.50 12.88
C PRO A 66 -4.43 7.90 12.44
N SER A 67 -3.41 7.16 12.88
CA SER A 67 -2.00 7.42 12.55
C SER A 67 -1.48 6.58 11.38
N ILE A 68 -2.33 5.85 10.66
CA ILE A 68 -1.96 5.04 9.50
C ILE A 68 -2.71 5.54 8.26
N PHE A 69 -1.95 5.95 7.25
CA PHE A 69 -2.45 6.43 5.97
C PHE A 69 -1.97 5.52 4.85
N ARG A 70 -2.68 5.50 3.73
CA ARG A 70 -2.23 4.87 2.49
C ARG A 70 -2.21 5.90 1.36
N LEU A 71 -1.27 5.74 0.43
CA LEU A 71 -1.25 6.50 -0.82
C LEU A 71 -2.22 5.86 -1.81
N SER A 72 -3.29 6.58 -2.19
CA SER A 72 -4.27 6.09 -3.16
C SER A 72 -3.70 5.99 -4.58
N ALA A 73 -4.47 5.43 -5.51
CA ALA A 73 -4.13 5.43 -6.94
C ALA A 73 -3.92 6.86 -7.49
N ASP A 74 -4.73 7.82 -7.02
CA ASP A 74 -4.66 9.24 -7.38
C ASP A 74 -3.52 10.01 -6.68
N LEU A 75 -2.59 9.29 -6.01
CA LEU A 75 -1.46 9.86 -5.28
C LEU A 75 -1.88 10.78 -4.12
N ALA A 76 -3.06 10.53 -3.53
CA ALA A 76 -3.54 11.24 -2.36
C ALA A 76 -3.36 10.40 -1.09
N TRP A 77 -2.97 11.04 0.01
CA TRP A 77 -2.94 10.38 1.32
C TRP A 77 -4.35 10.28 1.90
N VAL A 78 -4.81 9.05 2.13
CA VAL A 78 -6.12 8.75 2.73
C VAL A 78 -5.93 7.85 3.94
N LYS A 79 -6.89 7.83 4.87
CA LYS A 79 -6.83 6.91 6.03
C LYS A 79 -6.77 5.46 5.53
N ALA A 80 -5.83 4.68 6.05
CA ALA A 80 -5.65 3.31 5.63
C ALA A 80 -6.78 2.42 6.17
N ARG A 81 -7.30 1.55 5.28
CA ARG A 81 -8.31 0.52 5.56
C ARG A 81 -8.05 -0.65 4.62
N GLU A 82 -8.42 -1.86 5.04
CA GLU A 82 -8.49 -2.99 4.12
C GLU A 82 -9.67 -2.84 3.15
N PRO A 83 -9.55 -3.35 1.91
CA PRO A 83 -8.33 -3.87 1.28
C PRO A 83 -7.38 -2.72 0.89
N ILE A 84 -6.11 -2.77 1.29
CA ILE A 84 -5.18 -1.64 1.05
C ILE A 84 -4.93 -1.40 -0.45
N HIS A 85 -4.96 -2.46 -1.27
CA HIS A 85 -4.63 -2.43 -2.70
C HIS A 85 -5.83 -2.25 -3.64
N ALA A 86 -7.05 -2.02 -3.12
CA ALA A 86 -8.28 -2.07 -3.91
C ALA A 86 -8.31 -1.16 -5.16
N ASP A 87 -7.60 -0.03 -5.15
CA ASP A 87 -7.46 0.91 -6.27
C ASP A 87 -6.12 0.75 -7.03
N ILE A 88 -5.26 -0.17 -6.60
CA ILE A 88 -3.94 -0.47 -7.17
C ILE A 88 -3.98 -1.77 -7.98
N ASP A 89 -4.40 -2.88 -7.36
CA ASP A 89 -4.62 -4.17 -8.05
C ASP A 89 -6.05 -4.28 -8.61
N ALA A 90 -6.56 -3.16 -9.14
CA ALA A 90 -7.98 -2.93 -9.43
C ALA A 90 -8.62 -3.90 -10.45
N ARG A 91 -7.83 -4.75 -11.11
CA ARG A 91 -8.33 -5.82 -12.00
C ARG A 91 -8.67 -7.11 -11.24
N LYS A 92 -8.45 -7.16 -9.93
CA LYS A 92 -8.66 -8.31 -9.06
C LYS A 92 -9.49 -7.87 -7.85
N THR A 93 -10.21 -8.81 -7.25
CA THR A 93 -10.85 -8.56 -5.95
C THR A 93 -9.80 -8.74 -4.86
N ASP A 94 -9.50 -7.64 -4.17
CA ASP A 94 -8.62 -7.65 -3.01
C ASP A 94 -9.41 -7.91 -1.73
N GLY A 95 -8.74 -8.56 -0.77
CA GLY A 95 -9.18 -8.72 0.60
C GLY A 95 -8.09 -8.29 1.56
N VAL A 96 -8.03 -8.93 2.74
CA VAL A 96 -7.02 -8.60 3.74
C VAL A 96 -5.62 -9.00 3.25
N GLY A 97 -4.67 -8.08 3.34
CA GLY A 97 -3.22 -8.30 3.17
C GLY A 97 -2.45 -8.12 4.50
N PRO A 98 -1.10 -8.11 4.46
CA PRO A 98 -0.28 -7.95 5.68
C PRO A 98 -0.09 -6.48 6.09
N GLY A 99 -0.48 -5.51 5.26
CA GLY A 99 -0.11 -4.10 5.45
C GLY A 99 -0.68 -3.48 6.73
N MET A 100 -1.98 -3.65 7.01
CA MET A 100 -2.60 -3.05 8.21
C MET A 100 -2.06 -3.67 9.50
N SER A 101 -1.94 -5.01 9.54
CA SER A 101 -1.44 -5.71 10.72
C SER A 101 0.01 -5.36 11.02
N PHE A 102 0.87 -5.26 10.00
CA PHE A 102 2.25 -4.80 10.16
C PHE A 102 2.31 -3.38 10.72
N ALA A 103 1.58 -2.45 10.11
CA ALA A 103 1.60 -1.05 10.52
C ALA A 103 1.08 -0.84 11.96
N ASN A 104 -0.01 -1.52 12.34
CA ASN A 104 -0.50 -1.51 13.71
C ASN A 104 0.50 -2.14 14.69
N ALA A 105 1.16 -3.23 14.31
CA ALA A 105 2.17 -3.87 15.15
C ALA A 105 3.38 -2.97 15.38
N VAL A 106 3.84 -2.25 14.36
CA VAL A 106 4.91 -1.24 14.48
C VAL A 106 4.53 -0.16 15.49
N LEU A 107 3.34 0.44 15.36
CA LEU A 107 2.87 1.48 16.29
C LEU A 107 2.64 0.96 17.71
N THR A 108 2.23 -0.31 17.84
CA THR A 108 2.08 -0.95 19.15
C THR A 108 3.44 -1.17 19.82
N LYS A 109 4.45 -1.54 19.04
CA LYS A 109 5.80 -1.82 19.54
C LYS A 109 6.58 -0.54 19.84
N ASP A 110 6.39 0.49 19.03
CA ASP A 110 6.99 1.82 19.21
C ASP A 110 5.90 2.90 19.04
N PRO A 111 5.27 3.33 20.15
CA PRO A 111 4.27 4.41 20.12
C PRO A 111 4.82 5.76 19.64
N ASN A 112 6.15 5.95 19.67
CA ASN A 112 6.80 7.19 19.23
C ASN A 112 7.25 7.12 17.76
N PHE A 113 6.97 6.02 17.06
CA PHE A 113 7.34 5.85 15.66
C PHE A 113 6.82 7.00 14.78
N GLY A 114 5.63 7.52 15.10
CA GLY A 114 4.98 8.62 14.41
C GLY A 114 3.95 8.14 13.39
N VAL A 115 3.58 9.00 12.44
CA VAL A 115 2.55 8.66 11.43
C VAL A 115 3.14 7.67 10.42
N VAL A 116 2.41 6.61 10.11
CA VAL A 116 2.76 5.60 9.12
C VAL A 116 2.10 5.90 7.78
N GLY A 117 2.89 5.92 6.72
CA GLY A 117 2.41 6.02 5.34
C GLY A 117 2.66 4.71 4.59
N LEU A 118 1.59 4.00 4.25
CA LEU A 118 1.63 2.80 3.42
C LEU A 118 1.61 3.18 1.94
N VAL A 119 2.52 2.62 1.16
CA VAL A 119 2.58 2.83 -0.29
C VAL A 119 2.29 1.48 -0.97
N PRO A 120 1.02 1.19 -1.27
CA PRO A 120 0.64 -0.05 -1.95
C PRO A 120 1.05 0.00 -3.42
N CYS A 121 1.73 -1.06 -3.86
CA CYS A 121 2.20 -1.23 -5.23
C CYS A 121 1.99 -2.66 -5.75
N ALA A 122 1.61 -3.63 -4.92
CA ALA A 122 1.51 -5.03 -5.33
C ALA A 122 0.42 -5.27 -6.39
N VAL A 123 0.67 -6.23 -7.29
CA VAL A 123 -0.23 -6.60 -8.40
C VAL A 123 -0.30 -8.12 -8.54
N GLY A 124 -1.50 -8.69 -8.55
CA GLY A 124 -1.70 -10.13 -8.53
C GLY A 124 -1.23 -10.86 -9.79
N GLY A 125 -0.55 -12.01 -9.60
CA GLY A 125 -0.19 -12.94 -10.67
C GLY A 125 1.04 -12.53 -11.50
N THR A 126 1.89 -11.65 -10.97
CA THR A 126 3.06 -11.15 -11.67
C THR A 126 4.32 -11.94 -11.33
N THR A 127 5.18 -12.18 -12.31
CA THR A 127 6.53 -12.75 -12.13
C THR A 127 7.58 -11.68 -11.81
N ILE A 128 8.73 -12.05 -11.24
CA ILE A 128 9.81 -11.10 -10.93
C ILE A 128 10.38 -10.41 -12.19
N SER A 129 10.25 -11.03 -13.36
CA SER A 129 10.65 -10.43 -14.63
C SER A 129 9.84 -9.16 -14.95
N GLN A 130 8.57 -9.10 -14.58
CA GLN A 130 7.71 -7.91 -14.76
C GLN A 130 8.02 -6.78 -13.77
N TRP A 131 8.88 -7.05 -12.78
CA TRP A 131 9.35 -6.10 -11.76
C TRP A 131 10.78 -5.61 -12.02
N GLN A 132 11.41 -5.99 -13.13
CA GLN A 132 12.73 -5.49 -13.46
C GLN A 132 12.69 -4.01 -13.88
N LYS A 133 13.81 -3.31 -13.72
CA LYS A 133 13.91 -1.90 -14.08
C LYS A 133 13.52 -1.65 -15.56
N GLY A 134 12.76 -0.59 -15.79
CA GLY A 134 12.17 -0.29 -17.10
C GLY A 134 10.82 -0.97 -17.37
N GLU A 135 10.44 -1.99 -16.59
CA GLU A 135 9.11 -2.60 -16.69
C GLU A 135 8.05 -1.74 -16.01
N PHE A 136 6.82 -1.83 -16.51
CA PHE A 136 5.72 -0.98 -16.05
C PHE A 136 5.51 -1.02 -14.52
N LEU A 137 5.56 -2.20 -13.89
CA LEU A 137 5.31 -2.34 -12.45
C LEU A 137 6.43 -1.72 -11.62
N TYR A 138 7.67 -1.88 -12.05
CA TYR A 138 8.83 -1.24 -11.42
C TYR A 138 8.70 0.28 -11.47
N GLU A 139 8.43 0.83 -12.65
CA GLU A 139 8.31 2.28 -12.83
C GLU A 139 7.14 2.87 -12.03
N GLN A 140 6.02 2.14 -11.92
CA GLN A 140 4.92 2.57 -11.04
C GLN A 140 5.31 2.53 -9.56
N LEU A 141 6.04 1.50 -9.12
CA LEU A 141 6.52 1.41 -7.73
C LEU A 141 7.45 2.58 -7.40
N VAL A 142 8.47 2.83 -8.23
CA VAL A 142 9.42 3.93 -8.03
C VAL A 142 8.69 5.27 -7.98
N LYS A 143 7.83 5.55 -8.96
CA LYS A 143 7.04 6.79 -9.00
C LYS A 143 6.22 6.98 -7.72
N ARG A 144 5.52 5.94 -7.25
CA ARG A 144 4.68 6.03 -6.04
C ARG A 144 5.51 6.24 -4.79
N ALA A 145 6.66 5.58 -4.67
CA ALA A 145 7.60 5.79 -3.57
C ALA A 145 8.15 7.22 -3.57
N GLU A 146 8.59 7.74 -4.72
CA GLU A 146 9.07 9.12 -4.85
C GLU A 146 8.01 10.16 -4.45
N MET A 147 6.76 9.97 -4.88
CA MET A 147 5.64 10.84 -4.46
C MET A 147 5.43 10.82 -2.93
N ALA A 148 5.61 9.65 -2.31
CA ALA A 148 5.54 9.52 -0.87
C ALA A 148 6.70 10.25 -0.16
N GLN A 149 7.91 10.22 -0.72
CA GLN A 149 9.05 10.99 -0.20
C GLN A 149 8.86 12.50 -0.41
N GLN A 150 8.35 12.93 -1.57
CA GLN A 150 8.05 14.34 -1.87
C GLN A 150 7.01 14.94 -0.91
N SER A 151 6.15 14.10 -0.33
CA SER A 151 5.22 14.48 0.75
C SER A 151 5.91 14.73 2.10
N GLY A 152 7.25 14.73 2.17
CA GLY A 152 8.03 14.86 3.40
C GLY A 152 8.23 13.54 4.15
N GLY A 153 8.00 12.40 3.48
CA GLY A 153 8.17 11.06 4.03
C GLY A 153 9.61 10.59 4.08
N VAL A 154 9.89 9.63 4.96
CA VAL A 154 11.17 8.92 5.08
C VAL A 154 10.93 7.44 4.91
N TYR A 155 11.62 6.79 3.99
CA TYR A 155 11.53 5.34 3.82
C TYR A 155 12.04 4.61 5.07
N ARG A 156 11.22 3.71 5.61
CA ARG A 156 11.55 2.89 6.77
C ARG A 156 11.70 1.41 6.42
N ALA A 157 10.91 0.93 5.48
CA ALA A 157 10.97 -0.45 5.04
C ALA A 157 10.29 -0.62 3.67
N MET A 158 10.67 -1.69 3.00
CA MET A 158 9.85 -2.33 1.98
C MET A 158 9.46 -3.72 2.47
N LEU A 159 8.18 -4.04 2.34
CA LEU A 159 7.68 -5.41 2.42
C LEU A 159 7.50 -5.91 1.00
N TRP A 160 8.18 -7.00 0.68
CA TRP A 160 8.10 -7.71 -0.57
C TRP A 160 7.45 -9.07 -0.31
N TYR A 161 6.41 -9.44 -1.04
CA TYR A 161 5.90 -10.81 -1.00
C TYR A 161 5.50 -11.26 -2.40
N GLN A 162 6.39 -12.02 -3.02
CA GLN A 162 6.26 -12.50 -4.39
C GLN A 162 7.10 -13.76 -4.61
N GLY A 163 6.75 -14.50 -5.65
CA GLY A 163 7.53 -15.61 -6.18
C GLY A 163 6.66 -16.75 -6.69
N GLU A 164 5.38 -16.80 -6.34
CA GLU A 164 4.50 -17.93 -6.68
C GLU A 164 4.23 -18.01 -8.18
N ALA A 165 4.24 -16.89 -8.91
CA ALA A 165 4.13 -16.91 -10.37
C ALA A 165 5.40 -17.45 -11.05
N ASP A 166 6.57 -17.26 -10.45
CA ASP A 166 7.85 -17.73 -10.99
C ASP A 166 8.06 -19.23 -10.81
N THR A 167 7.23 -19.92 -10.02
CA THR A 167 7.33 -21.38 -9.83
C THR A 167 6.70 -22.19 -10.97
N VAL A 168 6.12 -21.54 -11.99
CA VAL A 168 5.37 -22.21 -13.06
C VAL A 168 6.28 -22.93 -14.05
N ASN A 169 7.47 -22.38 -14.32
CA ASN A 169 8.45 -22.99 -15.23
C ASN A 169 9.86 -22.96 -14.60
N GLU A 170 10.70 -23.92 -15.02
CA GLU A 170 12.02 -24.15 -14.43
C GLU A 170 12.99 -22.97 -14.66
N GLU A 171 12.91 -22.30 -15.81
CA GLU A 171 13.77 -21.16 -16.13
C GLU A 171 13.56 -20.00 -15.15
N ASP A 172 12.32 -19.65 -14.85
CA ASP A 172 12.00 -18.57 -13.91
C ASP A 172 12.47 -18.91 -12.49
N VAL A 173 12.36 -20.16 -12.06
CA VAL A 173 12.88 -20.64 -10.76
C VAL A 173 14.39 -20.45 -10.68
N GLU A 174 15.14 -20.90 -11.68
CA GLU A 174 16.60 -20.82 -11.71
C GLU A 174 17.09 -19.36 -11.74
N LEU A 175 16.38 -18.48 -12.45
CA LEU A 175 16.74 -17.07 -12.58
C LEU A 175 16.22 -16.18 -11.44
N TYR A 176 15.28 -16.67 -10.62
CA TYR A 176 14.55 -15.89 -9.62
C TYR A 176 15.49 -15.11 -8.69
N LYS A 177 16.46 -15.81 -8.07
CA LYS A 177 17.39 -15.20 -7.11
C LYS A 177 18.20 -14.06 -7.73
N GLY A 178 18.63 -14.22 -8.98
CA GLY A 178 19.39 -13.21 -9.71
C GLY A 178 18.54 -11.97 -9.98
N ARG A 179 17.36 -12.18 -10.56
CA ARG A 179 16.39 -11.11 -10.89
C ARG A 179 15.92 -10.35 -9.65
N LEU A 180 15.71 -11.06 -8.54
CA LEU A 180 15.30 -10.48 -7.26
C LEU A 180 16.39 -9.60 -6.66
N LYS A 181 17.64 -10.05 -6.70
CA LYS A 181 18.78 -9.24 -6.25
C LYS A 181 18.90 -7.98 -7.10
N THR A 182 18.83 -8.10 -8.42
CA THR A 182 18.87 -6.95 -9.35
C THR A 182 17.75 -5.95 -9.03
N PHE A 183 16.52 -6.44 -8.87
CA PHE A 183 15.38 -5.60 -8.49
C PHE A 183 15.62 -4.80 -7.21
N PHE A 184 16.14 -5.42 -6.16
CA PHE A 184 16.42 -4.71 -4.90
C PHE A 184 17.56 -3.70 -5.00
N ASP A 185 18.61 -4.02 -5.76
CA ASP A 185 19.75 -3.11 -5.97
C ASP A 185 19.32 -1.90 -6.80
N ASP A 186 18.57 -2.13 -7.88
CA ASP A 186 18.00 -1.07 -8.73
C ASP A 186 17.06 -0.17 -7.92
N LEU A 187 16.16 -0.76 -7.14
CA LEU A 187 15.21 0.00 -6.32
C LEU A 187 15.92 0.90 -5.30
N ARG A 188 16.93 0.37 -4.60
CA ARG A 188 17.72 1.17 -3.65
C ARG A 188 18.46 2.30 -4.34
N SER A 189 18.98 2.05 -5.54
CA SER A 189 19.68 3.06 -6.34
C SER A 189 18.74 4.18 -6.75
N ASP A 190 17.59 3.84 -7.36
CA ASP A 190 16.63 4.82 -7.90
C ASP A 190 15.92 5.61 -6.80
N LEU A 191 15.64 4.99 -5.65
CA LEU A 191 15.11 5.70 -4.49
C LEU A 191 16.18 6.46 -3.68
N HIS A 192 17.45 6.39 -4.08
CA HIS A 192 18.60 6.94 -3.35
C HIS A 192 18.63 6.50 -1.87
N ALA A 193 18.25 5.26 -1.62
CA ALA A 193 18.07 4.67 -0.29
C ALA A 193 18.92 3.40 -0.14
N PRO A 194 20.26 3.51 -0.11
CA PRO A 194 21.17 2.35 -0.14
C PRO A 194 21.02 1.41 1.06
N LEU A 195 20.48 1.92 2.17
CA LEU A 195 20.26 1.16 3.41
C LEU A 195 18.78 0.80 3.65
N LEU A 196 17.91 0.96 2.64
CA LEU A 196 16.50 0.60 2.77
C LEU A 196 16.36 -0.86 3.24
N PRO A 197 15.77 -1.11 4.42
CA PRO A 197 15.46 -2.45 4.86
C PRO A 197 14.38 -3.05 3.95
N ILE A 198 14.65 -4.25 3.43
CA ILE A 198 13.71 -5.01 2.60
C ILE A 198 13.45 -6.33 3.30
N PHE A 199 12.18 -6.61 3.58
CA PHE A 199 11.70 -7.87 4.14
C PHE A 199 10.99 -8.64 3.03
N GLN A 200 11.44 -9.86 2.75
CA GLN A 200 10.92 -10.73 1.69
C GLN A 200 10.56 -12.12 2.21
#